data_AF-A0A553SJ49-F1
#
_entry.id   AF-A0A553SJ49-F1
#
_cell.length_a   1.000
_cell.length_b   1.000
_cell.length_c   1.000
_cell.angle_alpha   90.00
_cell.angle_beta   90.00
_cell.angle_gamma   90.00
#
_symmetry.space_group_name_H-M   'P 1'
#
loop_
_entity.id
_entity.type
_entity.pdbx_description
1 polymer ?
#
loop_
_entity_poly.entity_id
_entity_poly.type
_entity_poly.pdbx_seq_one_letter_code
_entity_poly.pdbx_strand_id
1 'polypeptide(L)'
;MESNNRDDFYTMVCDLYEEGILRADINWTDPIKVRDKIITSQRKTISFYIFEENNTLCLFGGSESQIAYAISKIVSFFTIRIKKINIFHSFKEYLNESKEFNGFQLTSVDIAKLQTGYDDSTYSNIPVKDMPVRVLTNHLNHSDIVSLVLYTKMEQIYFVLDLNSVVSFFDTDGDNCIFETCKRIVANVI
;
A
#
# COMPACT_ATOMS: atom_id res chain seq x y z
N MET A 1 3.03 -23.85 -16.82
CA MET A 1 2.18 -25.01 -16.45
C MET A 1 0.79 -24.46 -16.17
N GLU A 2 -0.14 -24.65 -17.11
CA GLU A 2 -1.54 -24.24 -16.93
C GLU A 2 -2.26 -25.27 -16.04
N SER A 3 -2.52 -24.91 -14.78
CA SER A 3 -3.39 -25.71 -13.92
C SER A 3 -4.85 -25.36 -14.21
N ASN A 4 -5.49 -26.22 -15.01
CA ASN A 4 -6.94 -26.26 -15.22
C ASN A 4 -7.65 -26.62 -13.90
N ASN A 5 -8.22 -25.63 -13.21
CA ASN A 5 -9.39 -25.84 -12.35
C ASN A 5 -10.32 -24.64 -12.54
N ARG A 6 -11.36 -24.85 -13.34
CA ARG A 6 -12.34 -23.85 -13.79
C ARG A 6 -13.32 -23.51 -12.67
N ASP A 7 -13.09 -22.35 -12.06
CA ASP A 7 -14.16 -21.39 -11.77
C ASP A 7 -13.95 -20.22 -12.74
N ASP A 8 -14.74 -20.16 -13.82
CA ASP A 8 -14.57 -19.25 -14.98
C ASP A 8 -14.74 -17.74 -14.66
N PHE A 9 -14.72 -17.35 -13.39
CA PHE A 9 -14.95 -15.97 -12.94
C PHE A 9 -13.68 -15.21 -12.60
N TYR A 10 -12.51 -15.86 -12.56
CA TYR A 10 -11.24 -15.19 -12.28
C TYR A 10 -10.04 -15.86 -12.96
N THR A 11 -9.02 -15.06 -13.28
CA THR A 11 -7.75 -15.50 -13.91
C THR A 11 -6.58 -14.81 -13.23
N MET A 12 -5.44 -15.49 -13.18
CA MET A 12 -4.18 -14.92 -12.70
C MET A 12 -3.12 -15.07 -13.78
N VAL A 13 -2.45 -13.97 -14.10
CA VAL A 13 -1.30 -13.93 -15.01
C VAL A 13 -0.09 -13.48 -14.20
N CYS A 14 1.07 -14.07 -14.45
CA CYS A 14 2.30 -13.73 -13.75
C CYS A 14 3.45 -13.76 -14.74
N ASP A 15 4.19 -12.66 -14.80
CA ASP A 15 5.30 -12.42 -15.72
C ASP A 15 6.52 -11.94 -14.94
N LEU A 16 7.71 -12.29 -15.43
CA LEU A 16 8.96 -11.75 -14.91
C LEU A 16 9.02 -10.25 -15.22
N TYR A 17 9.24 -9.42 -14.20
CA TYR A 17 9.34 -7.97 -14.35
C TYR A 17 10.80 -7.51 -14.33
N GLU A 18 11.55 -7.95 -13.31
CA GLU A 18 13.00 -7.77 -13.15
C GLU A 18 13.57 -9.04 -12.50
N GLU A 19 14.90 -9.19 -12.48
CA GLU A 19 15.53 -10.31 -11.76
C GLU A 19 15.08 -10.36 -10.29
N GLY A 20 14.54 -11.50 -9.85
CA GLY A 20 13.99 -11.70 -8.50
C GLY A 20 12.65 -11.00 -8.24
N ILE A 21 12.01 -10.41 -9.26
CA ILE A 21 10.76 -9.68 -9.13
C ILE A 21 9.75 -10.10 -10.20
N LEU A 22 8.61 -10.60 -9.74
CA LEU A 22 7.48 -10.95 -10.61
C LEU A 22 6.40 -9.88 -10.55
N ARG A 23 5.78 -9.58 -11.69
CA ARG A 23 4.52 -8.84 -11.76
C ARG A 23 3.40 -9.84 -12.00
N ALA A 24 2.31 -9.70 -11.27
CA ALA A 24 1.13 -10.52 -11.47
C ALA A 24 -0.15 -9.69 -11.46
N ASP A 25 -1.12 -10.18 -12.22
CA ASP A 25 -2.45 -9.58 -12.34
C ASP A 25 -3.51 -10.62 -12.03
N ILE A 26 -4.36 -10.34 -11.03
CA ILE A 26 -5.58 -11.10 -10.78
C ILE A 26 -6.74 -10.34 -11.37
N ASN A 27 -7.45 -11.01 -12.26
CA ASN A 27 -8.64 -10.50 -12.91
C ASN A 27 -9.85 -11.30 -12.46
N TRP A 28 -10.96 -10.64 -12.16
CA TRP A 28 -12.21 -11.33 -11.91
C TRP A 28 -13.40 -10.55 -12.43
N THR A 29 -14.53 -11.24 -12.58
CA THR A 29 -15.81 -10.64 -12.96
C THR A 29 -16.75 -10.72 -11.78
N ASP A 30 -17.28 -9.58 -11.34
CA ASP A 30 -18.36 -9.56 -10.35
C ASP A 30 -19.70 -9.80 -11.07
N PRO A 31 -20.39 -10.95 -10.87
CA PRO A 31 -21.68 -11.17 -11.48
C PRO A 31 -22.76 -10.39 -10.73
N ILE A 32 -23.30 -9.33 -11.33
CA ILE A 32 -24.52 -8.69 -10.80
C ILE A 32 -25.73 -9.50 -11.27
N LYS A 33 -26.35 -10.24 -10.33
CA LYS A 33 -27.61 -10.97 -10.57
C LYS A 33 -28.82 -10.09 -10.26
N VAL A 34 -29.69 -9.87 -11.23
CA VAL A 34 -31.02 -9.28 -11.03
C VAL A 34 -32.06 -10.21 -11.64
N ARG A 35 -32.99 -10.72 -10.82
CA ARG A 35 -34.16 -11.52 -11.25
C ARG A 35 -33.80 -12.60 -12.30
N ASP A 36 -32.78 -13.40 -11.99
CA ASP A 36 -32.25 -14.51 -12.80
C ASP A 36 -31.45 -14.17 -14.08
N LYS A 37 -31.08 -12.90 -14.29
CA LYS A 37 -30.18 -12.49 -15.38
C LYS A 37 -28.89 -11.87 -14.83
N ILE A 38 -27.75 -12.24 -15.41
CA ILE A 38 -26.46 -11.55 -15.20
C ILE A 38 -26.47 -10.34 -16.14
N ILE A 39 -26.49 -9.13 -15.59
CA ILE A 39 -26.75 -7.89 -16.36
C ILE A 39 -25.46 -7.14 -16.69
N THR A 40 -24.41 -7.25 -15.88
CA THR A 40 -23.13 -6.58 -16.13
C THR A 40 -21.95 -7.45 -15.70
N SER A 41 -20.87 -7.40 -16.48
CA SER A 41 -19.60 -8.08 -16.22
C SER A 41 -18.48 -7.04 -16.25
N GLN A 42 -18.37 -6.20 -15.21
CA GLN A 42 -17.19 -5.34 -15.11
C GLN A 42 -16.03 -6.21 -14.63
N ARG A 43 -15.03 -6.39 -15.51
CA ARG A 43 -13.78 -7.06 -15.16
C ARG A 43 -13.01 -6.14 -14.21
N LYS A 44 -12.74 -6.62 -13.01
CA LYS A 44 -11.85 -5.99 -12.04
C LYS A 44 -10.47 -6.61 -12.17
N THR A 45 -9.44 -5.79 -12.04
CA THR A 45 -8.04 -6.21 -12.11
C THR A 45 -7.31 -5.64 -10.90
N ILE A 46 -6.52 -6.48 -10.24
CA ILE A 46 -5.57 -6.09 -9.21
C ILE A 46 -4.20 -6.56 -9.64
N SER A 47 -3.30 -5.60 -9.79
CA SER A 47 -1.89 -5.84 -10.06
C SER A 47 -1.13 -5.95 -8.74
N PHE A 48 -0.07 -6.74 -8.73
CA PHE A 48 0.85 -6.82 -7.60
C PHE A 48 2.25 -7.21 -8.03
N TYR A 49 3.23 -6.80 -7.23
CA TYR A 49 4.61 -7.25 -7.34
C TYR A 49 4.91 -8.30 -6.29
N ILE A 50 5.72 -9.29 -6.66
CA ILE A 50 6.26 -10.32 -5.78
C ILE A 50 7.78 -10.12 -5.77
N PHE A 51 8.32 -9.73 -4.61
CA PHE A 51 9.74 -9.63 -4.34
C PHE A 51 10.21 -10.96 -3.75
N GLU A 52 10.81 -11.80 -4.59
CA GLU A 52 11.11 -13.19 -4.23
C GLU A 52 12.12 -13.28 -3.09
N GLU A 53 13.19 -12.48 -3.14
CA GLU A 53 14.24 -12.48 -2.12
C GLU A 53 13.72 -12.09 -0.73
N ASN A 54 12.78 -11.15 -0.67
CA ASN A 54 12.19 -10.65 0.58
C ASN A 54 10.91 -11.40 1.00
N ASN A 55 10.46 -12.40 0.22
CA ASN A 55 9.18 -13.09 0.43
C ASN A 55 7.99 -12.13 0.61
N THR A 56 7.95 -11.07 -0.19
CA THR A 56 7.03 -9.95 0.01
C THR A 56 6.19 -9.66 -1.22
N LEU A 57 4.94 -9.25 -0.97
CA LEU A 57 4.01 -8.85 -2.01
C LEU A 57 3.53 -7.42 -1.79
N CYS A 58 3.46 -6.65 -2.86
CA CYS A 58 2.85 -5.32 -2.89
C CYS A 58 1.60 -5.37 -3.76
N LEU A 59 0.41 -5.25 -3.14
CA LEU A 59 -0.88 -5.26 -3.84
C LEU A 59 -1.35 -3.83 -4.13
N PHE A 60 -1.75 -3.56 -5.37
CA PHE A 60 -2.24 -2.26 -5.80
C PHE A 60 -3.74 -2.34 -6.09
N GLY A 61 -4.54 -1.53 -5.40
CA GLY A 61 -5.99 -1.52 -5.54
C GLY A 61 -6.61 -0.22 -5.06
N GLY A 62 -7.78 0.11 -5.60
CA GLY A 62 -8.48 1.35 -5.27
C GLY A 62 -9.35 1.27 -4.02
N SER A 63 -9.52 0.08 -3.43
CA SER A 63 -10.25 -0.08 -2.17
C SER A 63 -9.74 -1.28 -1.35
N GLU A 64 -9.89 -1.19 -0.02
CA GLU A 64 -9.55 -2.28 0.90
C GLU A 64 -10.33 -3.57 0.58
N SER A 65 -11.59 -3.45 0.16
CA SER A 65 -12.41 -4.59 -0.24
C SER A 65 -11.86 -5.31 -1.48
N GLN A 66 -11.30 -4.60 -2.45
CA GLN A 66 -10.64 -5.21 -3.61
C GLN A 66 -9.37 -5.96 -3.19
N ILE A 67 -8.57 -5.37 -2.30
CA ILE A 67 -7.34 -5.98 -1.78
C ILE A 67 -7.67 -7.26 -0.99
N ALA A 68 -8.65 -7.19 -0.09
CA ALA A 68 -9.09 -8.35 0.69
C ALA A 68 -9.58 -9.50 -0.20
N TYR A 69 -10.34 -9.17 -1.25
CA TYR A 69 -10.76 -10.15 -2.25
C TYR A 69 -9.56 -10.78 -2.97
N ALA A 70 -8.63 -9.97 -3.47
CA ALA A 70 -7.42 -10.45 -4.15
C ALA A 70 -6.59 -11.38 -3.26
N ILE A 71 -6.36 -11.00 -1.99
CA ILE A 71 -5.67 -11.83 -0.99
C ILE A 71 -6.36 -13.20 -0.85
N SER A 72 -7.69 -13.21 -0.73
CA SER A 72 -8.45 -14.48 -0.60
C SER A 72 -8.21 -15.41 -1.80
N LYS A 73 -8.08 -14.84 -3.01
CA LYS A 73 -7.80 -15.60 -4.23
C LYS A 73 -6.36 -16.09 -4.30
N ILE A 74 -5.39 -15.25 -3.94
CA ILE A 74 -3.97 -15.65 -3.88
C ILE A 74 -3.79 -16.81 -2.90
N VAL A 75 -4.34 -16.70 -1.70
CA VAL A 75 -4.28 -17.76 -0.68
C VAL A 75 -4.90 -19.05 -1.18
N SER A 76 -6.01 -18.98 -1.93
CA SER A 76 -6.65 -20.17 -2.52
C SER A 76 -5.84 -20.81 -3.64
N PHE A 77 -5.15 -20.02 -4.47
CA PHE A 77 -4.34 -20.53 -5.58
C PHE A 77 -3.05 -21.20 -5.10
N PHE A 78 -2.30 -20.54 -4.22
CA PHE A 78 -0.95 -20.98 -3.86
C PHE A 78 -0.89 -21.73 -2.53
N THR A 79 -1.99 -21.81 -1.77
CA THR A 79 -2.01 -22.43 -0.44
C THR A 79 -0.94 -21.82 0.50
N ILE A 80 -0.80 -20.49 0.45
CA ILE A 80 0.17 -19.73 1.26
C ILE A 80 -0.52 -18.98 2.40
N ARG A 81 0.27 -18.53 3.38
CA ARG A 81 -0.18 -17.60 4.42
C ARG A 81 0.43 -16.23 4.16
N ILE A 82 -0.42 -15.21 4.12
CA ILE A 82 -0.01 -13.82 3.96
C ILE A 82 -0.18 -13.12 5.30
N LYS A 83 0.84 -12.37 5.72
CA LYS A 83 0.80 -11.53 6.91
C LYS A 83 1.05 -10.09 6.50
N LYS A 84 0.21 -9.18 6.98
CA LYS A 84 0.42 -7.74 6.79
C LYS A 84 1.63 -7.27 7.59
N ILE A 85 2.53 -6.55 6.93
CA ILE A 85 3.72 -5.95 7.54
C ILE A 85 3.33 -4.58 8.09
N ASN A 86 3.72 -4.29 9.34
CA ASN A 86 3.46 -3.00 9.97
C ASN A 86 4.59 -2.01 9.63
N ILE A 87 4.65 -1.58 8.37
CA ILE A 87 5.68 -0.65 7.91
C ILE A 87 5.52 0.75 8.53
N PHE A 88 4.30 1.14 8.92
CA PHE A 88 4.06 2.41 9.61
C PHE A 88 4.84 2.51 10.91
N HIS A 89 4.81 1.45 11.72
CA HIS A 89 5.55 1.42 12.97
C HIS A 89 7.06 1.52 12.74
N SER A 90 7.61 0.73 11.81
CA SER A 90 9.04 0.78 11.48
C SER A 90 9.47 2.17 11.01
N PHE A 91 8.72 2.77 10.08
CA PHE A 91 9.00 4.15 9.61
C PHE A 91 8.94 5.15 10.76
N LYS A 92 7.92 5.06 11.62
CA LYS A 92 7.79 5.94 12.80
C LYS A 92 8.99 5.81 13.73
N GLU A 93 9.50 4.61 13.98
CA GLU A 93 10.68 4.39 14.82
C GLU A 93 11.93 5.01 14.21
N TYR A 94 12.23 4.74 12.93
CA TYR A 94 13.37 5.34 12.26
C TYR A 94 13.27 6.87 12.19
N LEU A 95 12.07 7.38 11.92
CA LEU A 95 11.82 8.81 11.79
C LEU A 95 11.80 9.55 13.13
N ASN A 96 11.74 8.81 14.23
CA ASN A 96 11.82 9.37 15.57
C ASN A 96 13.22 9.90 15.89
N GLU A 97 14.25 9.32 15.26
CA GLU A 97 15.66 9.69 15.46
C GLU A 97 16.16 10.68 14.40
N SER A 98 15.56 10.67 13.22
CA SER A 98 15.96 11.46 12.06
C SER A 98 14.75 11.83 11.20
N LYS A 99 14.77 12.96 10.48
CA LYS A 99 13.72 13.25 9.48
C LYS A 99 13.88 12.47 8.19
N GLU A 100 15.00 11.77 8.05
CA GLU A 100 15.35 11.01 6.85
C GLU A 100 15.68 9.57 7.24
N PHE A 101 15.14 8.62 6.48
CA PHE A 101 15.37 7.19 6.61
C PHE A 101 15.60 6.60 5.22
N ASN A 102 16.80 6.09 4.96
CA ASN A 102 17.16 5.37 3.72
C ASN A 102 16.68 6.04 2.41
N GLY A 103 16.79 7.37 2.33
CA GLY A 103 16.41 8.16 1.15
C GLY A 103 14.95 8.67 1.16
N PHE A 104 14.15 8.24 2.13
CA PHE A 104 12.84 8.80 2.42
C PHE A 104 12.98 9.97 3.39
N GLN A 105 12.34 11.09 3.08
CA GLN A 105 12.30 12.28 3.91
C GLN A 105 10.87 12.47 4.42
N LEU A 106 10.69 12.58 5.74
CA LEU A 106 9.42 12.98 6.32
C LEU A 106 9.18 14.47 6.05
N THR A 107 8.04 14.78 5.46
CA THR A 107 7.67 16.15 5.06
C THR A 107 6.58 16.74 5.93
N SER A 108 5.59 15.92 6.28
CA SER A 108 4.54 16.27 7.23
C SER A 108 3.95 15.02 7.89
N VAL A 109 3.21 15.25 8.97
CA VAL A 109 2.48 14.22 9.72
C VAL A 109 1.02 14.64 9.78
N ASP A 110 0.10 13.72 9.48
CA ASP A 110 -1.33 13.95 9.66
C ASP A 110 -1.78 13.47 11.03
N ILE A 111 -2.42 14.36 11.79
CA ILE A 111 -2.95 14.08 13.12
C ILE A 111 -4.47 14.23 13.11
N ALA A 112 -5.19 13.25 13.63
CA ALA A 112 -6.64 13.29 13.80
C ALA A 112 -7.03 14.49 14.66
N LYS A 113 -8.03 15.28 14.22
CA LYS A 113 -8.59 16.29 15.11
C LYS A 113 -9.45 15.61 16.18
N LEU A 114 -9.38 16.13 17.40
CA LEU A 114 -10.31 15.74 18.47
C LEU A 114 -11.75 15.99 17.99
N GLN A 115 -12.57 14.95 17.99
CA GLN A 115 -13.95 15.02 17.50
C GLN A 115 -14.77 16.02 18.33
N THR A 116 -14.98 17.22 17.80
CA THR A 116 -15.91 18.20 18.36
C THR A 116 -17.29 18.06 17.72
N GLY A 117 -17.92 16.89 17.89
CA GLY A 117 -19.31 16.62 17.49
C GLY A 117 -19.60 16.62 15.98
N TYR A 118 -20.24 15.53 15.52
CA TYR A 118 -20.57 15.19 14.12
C TYR A 118 -19.37 14.90 13.21
N ASP A 119 -19.24 13.63 12.79
CA ASP A 119 -18.59 13.05 11.59
C ASP A 119 -17.48 13.82 10.86
N ASP A 120 -16.64 14.57 11.58
CA ASP A 120 -15.54 15.29 10.96
C ASP A 120 -14.31 14.38 10.90
N SER A 121 -14.16 13.67 9.78
CA SER A 121 -12.97 12.90 9.43
C SER A 121 -11.80 13.81 9.03
N THR A 122 -11.67 14.98 9.66
CA THR A 122 -10.64 15.95 9.34
C THR A 122 -9.38 15.67 10.14
N TYR A 123 -8.25 15.74 9.45
CA TYR A 123 -6.92 15.72 10.05
C TYR A 123 -6.29 17.11 9.95
N SER A 124 -5.28 17.34 10.78
CA SER A 124 -4.40 18.49 10.68
C SER A 124 -3.07 18.01 10.13
N ASN A 125 -2.67 18.53 8.97
CA ASN A 125 -1.35 18.29 8.41
C ASN A 125 -0.33 19.20 9.09
N ILE A 126 0.69 18.63 9.72
CA ILE A 126 1.76 19.36 10.39
C ILE A 126 3.05 19.21 9.59
N PRO A 127 3.53 20.27 8.90
CA PRO A 127 4.80 20.23 8.20
C PRO A 127 5.98 20.14 9.19
N VAL A 128 6.96 19.29 8.87
CA VAL A 128 8.10 19.01 9.78
C VAL A 128 9.42 19.61 9.32
N LYS A 129 9.45 20.30 8.18
CA LYS A 129 10.69 20.84 7.54
C LYS A 129 11.60 21.57 8.54
N ASP A 130 11.06 22.51 9.29
CA ASP A 130 11.82 23.36 10.23
C ASP A 130 11.67 22.94 11.69
N MET A 131 11.00 21.81 11.95
CA MET A 131 10.74 21.31 13.30
C MET A 131 12.00 20.67 13.93
N PRO A 132 12.44 21.05 15.13
CA PRO A 132 13.53 20.34 15.80
C PRO A 132 13.17 18.87 16.05
N VAL A 133 14.14 17.94 15.93
CA VAL A 133 13.90 16.49 16.09
C VAL A 133 13.20 16.17 17.41
N ARG A 134 13.57 16.82 18.52
CA ARG A 134 12.92 16.63 19.83
C ARG A 134 11.42 16.97 19.80
N VAL A 135 11.02 17.98 19.04
CA VAL A 135 9.60 18.37 18.87
C VAL A 135 8.89 17.37 17.97
N LEU A 136 9.57 16.94 16.90
CA LEU A 136 9.06 15.89 16.01
C LEU A 136 8.78 14.58 16.77
N THR A 137 9.71 14.13 17.63
CA THR A 137 9.55 12.97 18.49
C THR A 137 8.27 13.04 19.32
N ASN A 138 7.95 14.22 19.87
CA ASN A 138 6.71 14.39 20.63
C ASN A 138 5.46 14.23 19.76
N HIS A 139 5.47 14.77 18.54
CA HIS A 139 4.38 14.57 17.59
C HIS A 139 4.28 13.12 17.14
N LEU A 140 5.41 12.47 16.81
CA LEU A 140 5.48 11.08 16.37
C LEU A 140 5.01 10.09 17.43
N ASN A 141 5.19 10.41 18.71
CA ASN A 141 4.72 9.57 19.81
C ASN A 141 3.25 9.79 20.19
N HIS A 142 2.56 10.75 19.58
CA HIS A 142 1.13 10.94 19.81
C HIS A 142 0.33 9.73 19.30
N SER A 143 -0.72 9.35 20.04
CA SER A 143 -1.66 8.29 19.64
C SER A 143 -2.52 8.65 18.43
N ASP A 144 -2.52 9.92 18.04
CA ASP A 144 -3.53 10.49 17.14
C ASP A 144 -2.98 10.64 15.72
N ILE A 145 -1.78 10.14 15.45
CA ILE A 145 -1.21 10.15 14.11
C ILE A 145 -1.98 9.19 13.23
N VAL A 146 -2.41 9.70 12.08
CA VAL A 146 -3.15 8.95 11.08
C VAL A 146 -2.26 8.57 9.91
N SER A 147 -1.32 9.43 9.54
CA SER A 147 -0.45 9.18 8.38
C SER A 147 0.90 9.90 8.48
N LEU A 148 1.86 9.40 7.72
CA LEU A 148 3.15 10.04 7.44
C LEU A 148 3.19 10.44 5.97
N VAL A 149 3.54 11.69 5.67
CA VAL A 149 3.74 12.15 4.30
C VAL A 149 5.24 12.17 4.00
N LEU A 150 5.65 11.29 3.09
CA LEU A 150 7.05 11.00 2.80
C LEU A 150 7.39 11.47 1.39
N TYR A 151 8.61 11.94 1.22
CA TYR A 151 9.17 12.32 -0.07
C TYR A 151 10.41 11.47 -0.34
N THR A 152 10.52 10.90 -1.53
CA THR A 152 11.77 10.27 -1.97
C THR A 152 12.52 11.18 -2.93
N LYS A 153 13.78 11.50 -2.61
CA LYS A 153 14.61 12.39 -3.43
C LYS A 153 15.01 11.76 -4.77
N MET A 154 15.06 10.43 -4.84
CA MET A 154 15.52 9.71 -6.04
C MET A 154 14.44 9.68 -7.11
N GLU A 155 13.24 9.23 -6.75
CA GLU A 155 12.11 9.14 -7.68
C GLU A 155 11.34 10.46 -7.78
N GLN A 156 11.65 11.42 -6.90
CA GLN A 156 11.05 12.75 -6.82
C GLN A 156 9.53 12.76 -6.63
N ILE A 157 9.00 11.74 -5.95
CA ILE A 157 7.56 11.62 -5.65
C ILE A 157 7.27 11.75 -4.16
N TYR A 158 6.05 12.15 -3.86
CA TYR A 158 5.48 12.09 -2.53
C TYR A 158 4.60 10.85 -2.42
N PHE A 159 4.56 10.25 -1.23
CA PHE A 159 3.60 9.20 -0.91
C PHE A 159 3.14 9.34 0.53
N VAL A 160 1.97 8.78 0.81
CA VAL A 160 1.36 8.77 2.14
C VAL A 160 1.41 7.36 2.69
N LEU A 161 1.91 7.22 3.92
CA LEU A 161 1.90 5.97 4.67
C LEU A 161 0.95 6.10 5.85
N ASP A 162 -0.18 5.40 5.81
CA ASP A 162 -1.19 5.47 6.87
C ASP A 162 -0.86 4.58 8.08
N LEU A 163 -1.56 4.80 9.19
CA LEU A 163 -1.43 4.02 10.44
C LEU A 163 -1.67 2.52 10.24
N ASN A 164 -2.44 2.17 9.20
CA ASN A 164 -2.72 0.80 8.82
C ASN A 164 -1.64 0.24 7.90
N SER A 165 -0.51 0.90 7.66
CA SER A 165 0.54 0.43 6.76
C SER A 165 0.10 0.28 5.29
N VAL A 166 -0.81 1.15 4.85
CA VAL A 166 -1.16 1.34 3.43
C VAL A 166 -0.31 2.46 2.85
N VAL A 167 0.27 2.22 1.69
CA VAL A 167 1.04 3.21 0.93
C VAL A 167 0.17 3.73 -0.20
N SER A 168 -0.04 5.04 -0.23
CA SER A 168 -0.83 5.73 -1.25
C SER A 168 0.05 6.67 -2.06
N PHE A 169 -0.06 6.56 -3.38
CA PHE A 169 0.61 7.41 -4.36
C PHE A 169 -0.41 8.34 -5.03
N PHE A 170 0.07 9.38 -5.71
CA PHE A 170 -0.81 10.29 -6.45
C PHE A 170 -1.09 9.73 -7.85
N ASP A 171 -2.28 10.00 -8.38
CA ASP A 171 -2.70 9.53 -9.72
C ASP A 171 -1.80 10.04 -10.87
N THR A 172 -0.98 11.07 -10.61
CA THR A 172 -0.02 11.64 -11.56
C THR A 172 1.34 10.94 -11.54
N ASP A 173 1.61 10.09 -10.55
CA ASP A 173 2.89 9.41 -10.42
C ASP A 173 3.02 8.29 -11.46
N GLY A 174 4.18 8.18 -12.09
CA GLY A 174 4.44 7.15 -13.09
C GLY A 174 4.69 5.77 -12.47
N ASP A 175 4.23 4.71 -13.12
CA ASP A 175 4.37 3.31 -12.69
C ASP A 175 5.79 2.95 -12.24
N ASN A 176 6.81 3.43 -12.96
CA ASN A 176 8.21 3.15 -12.63
C ASN A 176 8.64 3.80 -11.30
N CYS A 177 8.21 5.03 -11.02
CA CYS A 177 8.53 5.72 -9.77
C CYS A 177 7.85 5.03 -8.57
N ILE A 178 6.61 4.57 -8.76
CA ILE A 178 5.88 3.78 -7.77
C ILE A 178 6.61 2.47 -7.50
N PHE A 179 6.99 1.76 -8.56
CA PHE A 179 7.73 0.51 -8.48
C PHE A 179 9.05 0.66 -7.70
N GLU A 180 9.91 1.61 -8.08
CA GLU A 180 11.19 1.85 -7.40
C GLU A 180 11.00 2.25 -5.93
N THR A 181 9.96 3.03 -5.63
CA THR A 181 9.60 3.37 -4.25
C THR A 181 9.19 2.13 -3.45
N CYS A 182 8.36 1.24 -4.02
CA CYS A 182 8.00 -0.03 -3.40
C CYS A 182 9.21 -0.93 -3.17
N LYS A 183 10.07 -1.08 -4.18
CA LYS A 183 11.33 -1.86 -4.09
C LYS A 183 12.19 -1.37 -2.94
N ARG A 184 12.31 -0.06 -2.80
CA ARG A 184 13.06 0.56 -1.69
C ARG A 184 12.39 0.35 -0.34
N ILE A 185 11.07 0.45 -0.23
CA ILE A 185 10.36 0.15 1.02
C ILE A 185 10.62 -1.30 1.43
N VAL A 186 10.46 -2.25 0.51
CA VAL A 186 10.64 -3.68 0.76
C VAL A 186 12.07 -4.00 1.21
N ALA A 187 13.07 -3.39 0.58
CA ALA A 187 14.48 -3.60 0.94
C ALA A 187 14.87 -3.08 2.33
N ASN A 188 14.09 -2.19 2.94
CA ASN A 188 14.47 -1.45 4.15
C ASN A 188 13.60 -1.72 5.38
N VAL A 189 12.46 -2.42 5.22
CA VAL A 189 11.50 -2.64 6.30
C VAL A 189 11.37 -4.13 6.69
N ILE A 190 12.07 -5.02 5.97
CA ILE A 190 11.99 -6.48 6.12
C ILE A 190 13.34 -7.04 6.54
#